data_AF-A0A7S1MUR5-F1
#
_entry.id   AF-A0A7S1MUR5-F1
#
_cell.length_a   1.000
_cell.length_b   1.000
_cell.length_c   1.000
_cell.angle_alpha   90.00
_cell.angle_beta   90.00
_cell.angle_gamma   90.00
#
_symmetry.space_group_name_H-M   'P 1'
#
loop_
_entity.id
_entity.type
_entity.pdbx_description
1 polymer ?
#
loop_
_entity_poly.entity_id
_entity_poly.type
_entity_poly.pdbx_seq_one_letter_code
_entity_poly.pdbx_strand_id
1 'polypeptide(L)'
;QAVVGTTAQAILEKFREWNASELQNQMHLFTYRPSFLQRVPPVLQSCEPNTTNVGLDLDCLQVGTLSVALDEKTRWLVVATFPVGAFGAQAAVVADFVDAEVEQIRTRSEVHVGEARTAGLSIFFGMTVLSIAFGVTVGFLVSRPLRKLSRLMRRLGDLDFAHDSCEFAELRSGRRSCISDVSKLQGTFCSLSRGIEAFARFVPETVVRNIVRGDPRSTQLHVSRREVTIMFSDIRDFTKIAEDLPQRDLLFVLTRYLSVMTRIVELFEGVVAEILGDGLLVFWNTPDNVADHAAKACAAALAQQQALLLLNSELSRLGLPLLSIRIGLN
;
A
#
# COMPACT_ATOMS: atom_id res chain seq x y z
N GLN A 1 0.46 65.06 -16.81
CA GLN A 1 1.14 66.18 -16.10
C GLN A 1 0.17 66.99 -15.26
N ALA A 2 -1.01 67.42 -15.76
CA ALA A 2 -2.01 68.15 -14.96
C ALA A 2 -2.48 67.42 -13.68
N VAL A 3 -2.76 66.11 -13.77
CA VAL A 3 -3.17 65.28 -12.61
C VAL A 3 -2.06 65.14 -11.56
N VAL A 4 -0.79 65.19 -11.98
CA VAL A 4 0.35 65.05 -11.06
C VAL A 4 0.56 66.35 -10.29
N GLY A 5 0.39 67.51 -10.95
CA GLY A 5 0.44 68.82 -10.30
C GLY A 5 -0.65 69.00 -9.24
N THR A 6 -1.89 68.58 -9.54
CA THR A 6 -3.00 68.64 -8.56
C THR A 6 -2.81 67.69 -7.38
N THR A 7 -2.26 66.48 -7.60
CA THR A 7 -1.97 65.54 -6.51
C THR A 7 -0.81 66.02 -5.65
N ALA A 8 0.22 66.63 -6.25
CA ALA A 8 1.33 67.22 -5.52
C ALA A 8 0.87 68.41 -4.66
N GLN A 9 0.03 69.30 -5.22
CA GLN A 9 -0.59 70.39 -4.45
C GLN A 9 -1.52 69.89 -3.35
N ALA A 10 -2.31 68.84 -3.58
CA ALA A 10 -3.16 68.25 -2.55
C ALA A 10 -2.36 67.58 -1.42
N ILE A 11 -1.20 66.98 -1.74
CA ILE A 11 -0.25 66.48 -0.73
C ILE A 11 0.34 67.67 0.04
N LEU A 12 0.74 68.75 -0.64
CA LEU A 12 1.29 69.94 0.03
C LEU A 12 0.28 70.66 0.92
N GLU A 13 -0.98 70.77 0.51
CA GLU A 13 -2.07 71.33 1.33
C GLU A 13 -2.36 70.43 2.53
N LYS A 14 -2.31 69.11 2.35
CA LYS A 14 -2.57 68.15 3.44
C LYS A 14 -1.43 68.04 4.44
N PHE A 15 -0.19 68.32 4.05
CA PHE A 15 1.03 68.06 4.84
C PHE A 15 1.90 69.31 5.08
N ARG A 16 1.27 70.49 5.13
CA ARG A 16 1.90 71.83 5.16
C ARG A 16 2.78 72.13 6.39
N GLU A 17 2.70 71.34 7.46
CA GLU A 17 3.31 71.66 8.77
C GLU A 17 4.12 70.50 9.41
N TRP A 18 4.81 69.67 8.64
CA TRP A 18 5.48 68.51 9.24
C TRP A 18 6.87 68.76 9.85
N ASN A 19 7.02 68.35 11.11
CA ASN A 19 8.27 67.89 11.70
C ASN A 19 8.51 66.42 11.28
N ALA A 20 9.78 66.03 11.11
CA ALA A 20 10.19 64.71 10.61
C ALA A 20 9.62 63.51 11.38
N SER A 21 9.19 63.69 12.63
CA SER A 21 8.57 62.68 13.50
C SER A 21 7.18 62.25 13.05
N GLU A 22 6.42 63.12 12.39
CA GLU A 22 5.01 62.87 12.05
C GLU A 22 4.88 62.05 10.76
N LEU A 23 5.84 62.24 9.84
CA LEU A 23 6.13 61.34 8.71
C LEU A 23 6.39 59.90 9.16
N GLN A 24 7.14 59.72 10.25
CA GLN A 24 7.48 58.38 10.75
C GLN A 24 6.24 57.62 11.23
N ASN A 25 5.22 58.32 11.75
CA ASN A 25 3.98 57.68 12.20
C ASN A 25 3.05 57.23 11.06
N GLN A 26 3.17 57.82 9.86
CA GLN A 26 2.40 57.42 8.67
C GLN A 26 3.16 56.51 7.70
N MET A 27 4.24 55.86 8.18
CA MET A 27 5.10 54.94 7.41
C MET A 27 4.37 53.80 6.66
N HIS A 28 3.12 53.52 7.00
CA HIS A 28 2.30 52.52 6.32
C HIS A 28 1.88 52.94 4.91
N LEU A 29 1.92 54.24 4.58
CA LEU A 29 1.54 54.76 3.25
C LEU A 29 2.73 55.23 2.42
N PHE A 30 3.86 55.58 3.05
CA PHE A 30 5.05 56.11 2.37
C PHE A 30 6.34 55.61 3.02
N THR A 31 7.33 55.23 2.21
CA THR A 31 8.65 54.83 2.69
C THR A 31 9.62 56.01 2.62
N TYR A 32 9.93 56.61 3.77
CA TYR A 32 10.91 57.69 3.88
C TYR A 32 12.28 57.12 4.25
N ARG A 33 13.32 57.37 3.43
CA ARG A 33 14.72 57.04 3.75
C ARG A 33 15.52 58.30 4.04
N PRO A 34 15.84 58.59 5.31
CA PRO A 34 16.60 59.79 5.70
C PRO A 34 18.00 59.86 5.04
N SER A 35 18.60 58.72 4.75
CA SER A 35 19.92 58.60 4.11
C SER A 35 19.94 59.02 2.64
N PHE A 36 18.78 59.27 2.04
CA PHE A 36 18.67 59.81 0.68
C PHE A 36 19.08 61.29 0.65
N LEU A 37 18.61 62.08 1.62
CA LEU A 37 18.89 63.53 1.71
C LEU A 37 20.38 63.83 1.94
N GLN A 38 21.10 62.94 2.63
CA GLN A 38 22.54 63.09 2.89
C GLN A 38 23.41 62.87 1.65
N ARG A 39 22.86 62.29 0.58
CA ARG A 39 23.58 61.97 -0.67
C ARG A 39 23.27 62.93 -1.81
N VAL A 40 22.36 63.89 -1.59
CA VAL A 40 22.03 64.94 -2.55
C VAL A 40 23.19 65.96 -2.61
N PRO A 41 23.63 66.40 -3.81
CA PRO A 41 24.72 67.37 -3.93
C PRO A 41 24.45 68.67 -3.16
N PRO A 42 25.45 69.30 -2.52
CA PRO A 42 25.29 70.51 -1.70
C PRO A 42 24.99 71.80 -2.50
N VAL A 43 24.73 71.71 -3.80
CA VAL A 43 24.51 72.84 -4.75
C VAL A 43 23.13 73.52 -4.56
N LEU A 44 22.42 73.17 -3.49
CA LEU A 44 21.10 73.68 -3.11
C LEU A 44 21.13 74.65 -1.91
N GLN A 45 22.31 75.13 -1.51
CA GLN A 45 22.42 76.16 -0.46
C GLN A 45 22.45 77.57 -1.05
N SER A 46 21.26 78.15 -1.32
CA SER A 46 21.12 79.61 -1.38
C SER A 46 19.69 80.04 -1.01
N CYS A 47 19.34 79.87 0.26
CA CYS A 47 18.44 80.80 0.94
C CYS A 47 19.29 81.43 2.05
N GLU A 48 19.69 82.69 1.90
CA GLU A 48 20.43 83.37 2.97
C GLU A 48 19.54 83.50 4.21
N PRO A 49 20.02 83.14 5.41
CA PRO A 49 19.21 83.15 6.63
C PRO A 49 19.13 84.58 7.18
N ASN A 50 17.92 85.11 7.33
CA ASN A 50 17.73 86.28 8.17
C ASN A 50 17.84 85.83 9.64
N THR A 51 18.88 86.29 10.33
CA THR A 51 19.22 85.88 11.69
C THR A 51 18.13 86.33 12.67
N THR A 52 17.30 85.41 13.16
CA THR A 52 16.84 85.32 14.56
C THR A 52 15.84 84.20 14.87
N ASN A 53 15.44 83.33 13.92
CA ASN A 53 14.67 82.12 14.25
C ASN A 53 15.26 80.88 13.55
N VAL A 54 15.49 79.81 14.32
CA VAL A 54 15.95 78.49 13.82
C VAL A 54 14.77 77.76 13.19
N GLY A 55 14.21 78.36 12.15
CA GLY A 55 13.18 77.78 11.29
C GLY A 55 13.61 77.97 9.84
N LEU A 56 13.62 76.89 9.06
CA LEU A 56 13.71 77.00 7.61
C LEU A 56 12.59 77.92 7.14
N ASP A 57 12.93 78.99 6.43
CA ASP A 57 11.92 79.88 5.84
C ASP A 57 11.16 79.09 4.77
N LEU A 58 9.96 78.61 5.14
CA LEU A 58 9.14 77.73 4.31
C LEU A 58 8.69 78.41 3.01
N ASP A 59 8.71 79.74 2.96
CA ASP A 59 8.44 80.53 1.76
C ASP A 59 9.57 80.43 0.71
N CYS A 60 10.74 79.92 1.11
CA CYS A 60 11.89 79.72 0.23
C CYS A 60 11.97 78.30 -0.34
N LEU A 61 10.99 77.41 -0.09
CA LEU A 61 10.97 76.04 -0.58
C LEU A 61 9.96 75.82 -1.71
N GLN A 62 10.44 75.35 -2.85
CA GLN A 62 9.67 74.86 -3.99
C GLN A 62 9.67 73.33 -4.02
N VAL A 63 8.53 72.74 -4.37
CA VAL A 63 8.38 71.28 -4.42
C VAL A 63 8.36 70.81 -5.86
N GLY A 64 9.28 69.90 -6.17
CA GLY A 64 9.35 69.17 -7.41
C GLY A 64 8.68 67.81 -7.32
N THR A 65 8.03 67.38 -8.40
CA THR A 65 7.59 65.98 -8.54
C THR A 65 8.13 65.37 -9.81
N LEU A 66 8.62 64.14 -9.71
CA LEU A 66 9.08 63.33 -10.84
C LEU A 66 8.39 61.97 -10.76
N SER A 67 7.82 61.51 -11.87
CA SER A 67 7.29 60.14 -11.96
C SER A 67 8.29 59.27 -12.69
N VAL A 68 8.79 58.24 -12.01
CA VAL A 68 9.74 57.27 -12.56
C VAL A 68 9.02 55.94 -12.80
N ALA A 69 9.23 55.34 -13.97
CA ALA A 69 8.65 54.05 -14.32
C ALA A 69 9.64 52.92 -13.98
N LEU A 70 9.22 51.93 -13.19
CA LEU A 70 10.03 50.77 -12.82
C LEU A 70 9.78 49.56 -13.72
N ASP A 71 8.53 49.36 -14.13
CA ASP A 71 8.06 48.28 -15.01
C ASP A 71 6.83 48.77 -15.79
N GLU A 72 6.36 48.02 -16.79
CA GLU A 72 5.12 48.27 -17.55
C GLU A 72 3.90 48.53 -16.66
N LYS A 73 3.88 47.98 -15.44
CA LYS A 73 2.75 48.08 -14.50
C LYS A 73 3.04 48.90 -13.24
N THR A 74 4.25 49.38 -13.01
CA THR A 74 4.62 50.01 -11.74
C THR A 74 5.35 51.33 -11.95
N ARG A 75 4.78 52.41 -11.39
CA ARG A 75 5.38 53.75 -11.41
C ARG A 75 5.55 54.27 -9.99
N TRP A 76 6.68 54.87 -9.70
CA TRP A 76 6.90 55.60 -8.45
C TRP A 76 6.70 57.09 -8.69
N LEU A 77 6.15 57.76 -7.67
CA LEU A 77 6.05 59.21 -7.61
C LEU A 77 7.08 59.68 -6.59
N VAL A 78 8.10 60.38 -7.07
CA VAL A 78 9.15 60.98 -6.24
C VAL A 78 8.77 62.44 -6.00
N VAL A 79 8.69 62.84 -4.74
CA VAL A 79 8.42 64.22 -4.31
C VAL A 79 9.67 64.71 -3.59
N ALA A 80 10.22 65.84 -4.04
CA ALA A 80 11.41 66.42 -3.45
C ALA A 80 11.23 67.93 -3.25
N THR A 81 11.80 68.46 -2.16
CA THR A 81 11.69 69.86 -1.78
C THR A 81 13.05 70.55 -1.94
N PHE A 82 13.07 71.71 -2.58
CA PHE A 82 14.28 72.44 -2.95
C PHE A 82 14.09 73.95 -2.81
N PRO A 83 15.14 74.75 -2.64
CA PRO A 83 14.98 76.20 -2.59
C PRO A 83 14.47 76.82 -3.90
N VAL A 84 13.71 77.92 -3.80
CA VAL A 84 13.11 78.64 -4.94
C VAL A 84 14.20 79.07 -5.93
N GLY A 85 14.04 78.70 -7.21
CA GLY A 85 15.00 79.01 -8.30
C GLY A 85 15.90 77.84 -8.74
N ALA A 86 16.00 76.77 -7.95
CA ALA A 86 16.81 75.59 -8.30
C ALA A 86 16.14 74.66 -9.34
N PHE A 87 14.80 74.68 -9.43
CA PHE A 87 14.02 73.69 -10.18
C PHE A 87 14.16 73.78 -11.72
N GLY A 88 14.76 74.85 -12.26
CA GLY A 88 14.98 74.99 -13.69
C GLY A 88 16.28 74.34 -14.18
N ALA A 89 17.43 74.82 -13.69
CA ALA A 89 18.73 74.39 -14.17
C ALA A 89 19.25 73.08 -13.54
N GLN A 90 18.78 72.74 -12.34
CA GLN A 90 19.28 71.58 -11.57
C GLN A 90 18.33 70.38 -11.58
N ALA A 91 17.12 70.50 -12.16
CA ALA A 91 16.17 69.40 -12.26
C ALA A 91 16.70 68.20 -13.06
N ALA A 92 17.53 68.44 -14.08
CA ALA A 92 18.18 67.37 -14.83
C ALA A 92 19.17 66.56 -13.96
N VAL A 93 19.95 67.24 -13.12
CA VAL A 93 20.91 66.59 -12.20
C VAL A 93 20.19 65.76 -11.13
N VAL A 94 19.06 66.26 -10.63
CA VAL A 94 18.21 65.51 -9.69
C VAL A 94 17.55 64.32 -10.38
N ALA A 95 17.09 64.47 -11.62
CA ALA A 95 16.51 63.38 -12.39
C ALA A 95 17.55 62.26 -12.64
N ASP A 96 18.76 62.61 -13.09
CA ASP A 96 19.83 61.63 -13.34
C ASP A 96 20.25 60.90 -12.06
N PHE A 97 20.31 61.60 -10.91
CA PHE A 97 20.62 60.99 -9.62
C PHE A 97 19.51 60.04 -9.15
N VAL A 98 18.25 60.44 -9.31
CA VAL A 98 17.09 59.61 -8.96
C VAL A 98 17.05 58.37 -9.84
N ASP A 99 17.27 58.52 -11.14
CA ASP A 99 17.29 57.40 -12.10
C ASP A 99 18.43 56.42 -11.76
N ALA A 100 19.61 56.92 -11.36
CA ALA A 100 20.72 56.06 -10.93
C ALA A 100 20.42 55.26 -9.65
N GLU A 101 19.80 55.87 -8.63
CA GLU A 101 19.38 55.14 -7.41
C GLU A 101 18.22 54.17 -7.70
N VAL A 102 17.27 54.55 -8.55
CA VAL A 102 16.18 53.67 -8.98
C VAL A 102 16.74 52.45 -9.71
N GLU A 103 17.71 52.62 -10.59
CA GLU A 103 18.36 51.51 -11.30
C GLU A 103 19.18 50.62 -10.34
N GLN A 104 19.82 51.21 -9.34
CA GLN A 104 20.51 50.46 -8.29
C GLN A 104 19.53 49.62 -7.43
N ILE A 105 18.35 50.17 -7.12
CA ILE A 105 17.29 49.44 -6.41
C ILE A 105 16.71 48.33 -7.30
N ARG A 106 16.49 48.62 -8.58
CA ARG A 106 15.99 47.66 -9.59
C ARG A 106 16.90 46.44 -9.67
N THR A 107 18.19 46.65 -9.93
CA THR A 107 19.19 45.57 -10.04
C THR A 107 19.29 44.74 -8.75
N ARG A 108 19.27 45.38 -7.57
CA ARG A 108 19.26 44.67 -6.28
C ARG A 108 17.99 43.85 -6.06
N SER A 109 16.84 44.36 -6.48
CA SER A 109 15.56 43.66 -6.37
C SER A 109 15.47 42.45 -7.31
N GLU A 110 16.00 42.57 -8.53
CA GLU A 110 15.99 41.48 -9.52
C GLU A 110 16.81 40.29 -9.03
N VAL A 111 17.96 40.54 -8.38
CA VAL A 111 18.78 39.49 -7.75
C VAL A 111 18.02 38.79 -6.62
N HIS A 112 17.44 39.53 -5.67
CA HIS A 112 16.69 38.94 -4.55
C HIS A 112 15.43 38.17 -4.99
N VAL A 113 14.72 38.67 -6.02
CA VAL A 113 13.57 37.96 -6.59
C VAL A 113 14.01 36.69 -7.32
N GLY A 114 15.16 36.71 -7.99
CA GLY A 114 15.75 35.54 -8.62
C GLY A 114 16.08 34.43 -7.62
N GLU A 115 16.78 34.77 -6.52
CA GLU A 115 17.11 33.83 -5.45
C GLU A 115 15.86 33.26 -4.76
N ALA A 116 14.84 34.09 -4.54
CA ALA A 116 13.58 33.64 -3.96
C ALA A 116 12.84 32.64 -4.87
N ARG A 117 12.87 32.86 -6.20
CA ARG A 117 12.25 31.95 -7.18
C ARG A 117 12.95 30.59 -7.25
N THR A 118 14.27 30.56 -7.26
CA THR A 118 15.04 29.29 -7.32
C THR A 118 14.92 28.49 -6.02
N ALA A 119 14.92 29.15 -4.87
CA ALA A 119 14.64 28.52 -3.58
C ALA A 119 13.23 27.92 -3.55
N GLY A 120 12.22 28.67 -4.02
CA GLY A 120 10.84 28.19 -4.10
C GLY A 120 10.68 26.96 -5.00
N LEU A 121 11.33 26.95 -6.17
CA LEU A 121 11.29 25.82 -7.10
C LEU A 121 11.92 24.55 -6.50
N SER A 122 13.02 24.71 -5.75
CA SER A 122 13.73 23.60 -5.12
C SER A 122 12.91 22.94 -4.02
N ILE A 123 12.21 23.74 -3.20
CA ILE A 123 11.29 23.26 -2.16
C ILE A 123 10.14 22.46 -2.80
N PHE A 124 9.55 22.99 -3.87
CA PHE A 124 8.46 22.33 -4.58
C PHE A 124 8.91 20.97 -5.14
N PHE A 125 10.07 20.93 -5.79
CA PHE A 125 10.64 19.68 -6.30
C PHE A 125 10.89 18.67 -5.17
N GLY A 126 11.47 19.12 -4.04
CA GLY A 126 11.67 18.28 -2.86
C GLY A 126 10.37 17.69 -2.30
N MET A 127 9.31 18.50 -2.20
CA MET A 127 8.00 18.03 -1.73
C MET A 127 7.36 17.00 -2.68
N THR A 128 7.45 17.22 -4.00
CA THR A 128 6.89 16.28 -4.98
C THR A 128 7.60 14.93 -4.93
N VAL A 129 8.93 14.91 -4.85
CA VAL A 129 9.73 13.69 -4.70
C VAL A 129 9.36 12.95 -3.42
N LEU A 130 9.24 13.67 -2.29
CA LEU A 130 8.85 13.08 -1.01
C LEU A 130 7.44 12.47 -1.07
N SER A 131 6.49 13.14 -1.73
CA SER A 131 5.12 12.65 -1.89
C SER A 131 5.05 11.36 -2.73
N ILE A 132 5.81 11.31 -3.83
CA ILE A 132 5.91 10.10 -4.66
C ILE A 132 6.57 8.95 -3.87
N ALA A 133 7.68 9.23 -3.17
CA ALA A 133 8.37 8.23 -2.36
C ALA A 133 7.46 7.66 -1.25
N PHE A 134 6.68 8.51 -0.60
CA PHE A 134 5.70 8.10 0.41
C PHE A 134 4.61 7.22 -0.21
N GLY A 135 4.02 7.63 -1.34
CA GLY A 135 2.99 6.86 -2.05
C GLY A 135 3.48 5.48 -2.48
N VAL A 136 4.70 5.40 -3.02
CA VAL A 136 5.33 4.12 -3.40
C VAL A 136 5.56 3.22 -2.18
N THR A 137 6.05 3.80 -1.07
CA THR A 137 6.33 3.06 0.17
C THR A 137 5.06 2.45 0.77
N VAL A 138 3.99 3.25 0.89
CA VAL A 138 2.67 2.78 1.35
C VAL A 138 2.11 1.73 0.38
N GLY A 139 2.24 1.97 -0.93
CA GLY A 139 1.82 1.03 -1.98
C GLY A 139 2.47 -0.34 -1.81
N PHE A 140 3.77 -0.40 -1.52
CA PHE A 140 4.48 -1.66 -1.27
C PHE A 140 4.12 -2.32 0.06
N LEU A 141 3.92 -1.53 1.13
CA LEU A 141 3.52 -2.02 2.46
C LEU A 141 2.16 -2.72 2.45
N VAL A 142 1.21 -2.22 1.63
CA VAL A 142 -0.15 -2.77 1.56
C VAL A 142 -0.29 -3.83 0.47
N SER A 143 0.28 -3.60 -0.72
CA SER A 143 0.04 -4.49 -1.88
C SER A 143 0.75 -5.83 -1.78
N ARG A 144 1.92 -5.90 -1.11
CA ARG A 144 2.67 -7.16 -0.96
C ARG A 144 1.94 -8.18 -0.08
N PRO A 145 1.45 -7.85 1.13
CA PRO A 145 0.72 -8.80 1.96
C PRO A 145 -0.61 -9.25 1.34
N LEU A 146 -1.35 -8.34 0.67
CA LEU A 146 -2.60 -8.70 -0.01
C LEU A 146 -2.39 -9.69 -1.17
N ARG A 147 -1.34 -9.50 -1.98
CA ARG A 147 -0.99 -10.43 -3.07
C ARG A 147 -0.54 -11.81 -2.59
N LYS A 148 0.01 -11.91 -1.37
CA LYS A 148 0.33 -13.21 -0.75
C LYS A 148 -0.96 -13.89 -0.26
N LEU A 149 -1.83 -13.17 0.42
CA LEU A 149 -3.10 -13.69 0.93
C LEU A 149 -4.03 -14.16 -0.21
N SER A 150 -4.11 -13.39 -1.31
CA SER A 150 -4.92 -13.76 -2.47
C SER A 150 -4.45 -15.05 -3.16
N ARG A 151 -3.13 -15.29 -3.20
CA ARG A 151 -2.58 -16.55 -3.74
C ARG A 151 -2.92 -17.75 -2.85
N LEU A 152 -2.81 -17.59 -1.53
CA LEU A 152 -3.21 -18.61 -0.56
C LEU A 152 -4.71 -18.91 -0.62
N MET A 153 -5.57 -17.90 -0.79
CA MET A 153 -7.02 -18.11 -0.96
C MET A 153 -7.35 -18.96 -2.19
N ARG A 154 -6.66 -18.76 -3.33
CA ARG A 154 -6.87 -19.58 -4.52
C ARG A 154 -6.43 -21.02 -4.30
N ARG A 155 -5.29 -21.24 -3.63
CA ARG A 155 -4.78 -22.59 -3.33
C ARG A 155 -5.66 -23.35 -2.34
N LEU A 156 -6.21 -22.68 -1.32
CA LEU A 156 -7.15 -23.31 -0.40
C LEU A 156 -8.43 -23.80 -1.11
N GLY A 157 -8.87 -23.09 -2.14
CA GLY A 157 -10.01 -23.50 -2.98
C GLY A 157 -9.75 -24.79 -3.78
N ASP A 158 -8.48 -25.13 -4.02
CA ASP A 158 -8.09 -26.33 -4.76
C ASP A 158 -7.81 -27.55 -3.86
N LEU A 159 -7.88 -27.38 -2.53
CA LEU A 159 -7.72 -28.43 -1.50
C LEU A 159 -6.36 -29.16 -1.58
N ASP A 160 -5.33 -28.51 -2.13
CA ASP A 160 -3.98 -29.07 -2.23
C ASP A 160 -3.25 -28.94 -0.88
N PHE A 161 -3.53 -29.88 0.04
CA PHE A 161 -2.91 -29.93 1.38
C PHE A 161 -1.61 -30.74 1.41
N ALA A 162 -1.15 -31.25 0.27
CA ALA A 162 -0.09 -32.26 0.21
C ALA A 162 1.30 -31.71 0.60
N HIS A 163 1.50 -30.39 0.71
CA HIS A 163 2.83 -29.79 0.92
C HIS A 163 2.93 -28.57 1.87
N ASP A 164 1.85 -28.04 2.45
CA ASP A 164 1.85 -26.63 2.90
C ASP A 164 1.93 -26.35 4.42
N SER A 165 2.41 -27.32 5.22
CA SER A 165 2.63 -27.07 6.66
C SER A 165 3.72 -26.01 6.93
N CYS A 166 4.70 -25.85 6.03
CA CYS A 166 5.80 -24.88 6.17
C CYS A 166 5.43 -23.44 5.77
N GLU A 167 4.67 -23.21 4.69
CA GLU A 167 4.29 -21.84 4.25
C GLU A 167 3.29 -21.21 5.25
N PHE A 168 2.41 -22.02 5.84
CA PHE A 168 1.56 -21.63 6.97
C PHE A 168 2.34 -21.43 8.28
N ALA A 169 3.42 -22.20 8.52
CA ALA A 169 4.30 -22.03 9.68
C ALA A 169 5.13 -20.74 9.63
N GLU A 170 5.56 -20.29 8.44
CA GLU A 170 6.24 -18.99 8.27
C GLU A 170 5.31 -17.79 8.52
N LEU A 171 4.03 -17.90 8.16
CA LEU A 171 3.00 -16.93 8.59
C LEU A 171 2.81 -16.90 10.11
N ARG A 172 3.02 -18.04 10.78
CA ARG A 172 3.01 -18.21 12.24
C ARG A 172 4.22 -17.54 12.93
N SER A 173 5.38 -17.48 12.25
CA SER A 173 6.67 -17.09 12.85
C SER A 173 7.07 -15.61 12.67
N GLY A 174 6.33 -14.83 11.87
CA GLY A 174 6.29 -13.39 12.06
C GLY A 174 6.79 -12.53 10.90
N ARG A 175 5.82 -11.88 10.28
CA ARG A 175 5.88 -10.44 10.04
C ARG A 175 4.47 -9.92 10.23
N ARG A 176 4.15 -9.48 11.45
CA ARG A 176 2.88 -8.80 11.73
C ARG A 176 2.82 -7.61 10.76
N SER A 177 1.81 -7.59 9.90
CA SER A 177 1.56 -6.39 9.09
C SER A 177 1.44 -5.20 10.04
N CYS A 178 2.05 -4.07 9.70
CA CYS A 178 2.02 -2.85 10.53
C CYS A 178 0.61 -2.26 10.72
N ILE A 179 -0.39 -2.87 10.07
CA ILE A 179 -1.80 -2.49 10.06
C ILE A 179 -2.58 -3.57 10.81
N SER A 180 -3.23 -3.18 11.92
CA SER A 180 -3.95 -4.10 12.82
C SER A 180 -5.00 -4.93 12.07
N ASP A 181 -5.69 -4.33 11.09
CA ASP A 181 -6.81 -4.99 10.41
C ASP A 181 -6.35 -6.11 9.47
N VAL A 182 -5.17 -5.96 8.85
CA VAL A 182 -4.57 -7.02 8.05
C VAL A 182 -4.15 -8.19 8.95
N SER A 183 -3.66 -7.90 10.17
CA SER A 183 -3.31 -8.95 11.13
C SER A 183 -4.53 -9.69 11.67
N LYS A 184 -5.66 -9.01 11.85
CA LYS A 184 -6.94 -9.64 12.24
C LYS A 184 -7.45 -10.58 11.16
N LEU A 185 -7.43 -10.14 9.90
CA LEU A 185 -7.84 -10.97 8.76
C LEU A 185 -6.94 -12.20 8.58
N GLN A 186 -5.62 -12.05 8.79
CA GLN A 186 -4.71 -13.19 8.79
C GLN A 186 -5.04 -14.17 9.93
N GLY A 187 -5.32 -13.68 11.12
CA GLY A 187 -5.67 -14.51 12.28
C GLY A 187 -6.98 -15.30 12.11
N THR A 188 -8.02 -14.65 11.57
CA THR A 188 -9.31 -15.30 11.29
C THR A 188 -9.17 -16.34 10.18
N PHE A 189 -8.44 -16.01 9.11
CA PHE A 189 -8.19 -16.94 8.00
C PHE A 189 -7.43 -18.19 8.46
N CYS A 190 -6.37 -18.04 9.26
CA CYS A 190 -5.62 -19.18 9.81
C CYS A 190 -6.47 -20.07 10.73
N SER A 191 -7.48 -19.51 11.38
CA SER A 191 -8.40 -20.30 12.23
C SER A 191 -9.40 -21.08 11.38
N LEU A 192 -9.94 -20.48 10.32
CA LEU A 192 -10.80 -21.15 9.34
C LEU A 192 -10.06 -22.29 8.64
N SER A 193 -8.85 -22.02 8.14
CA SER A 193 -8.04 -23.00 7.41
C SER A 193 -7.76 -24.25 8.24
N ARG A 194 -7.44 -24.09 9.54
CA ARG A 194 -7.24 -25.22 10.46
C ARG A 194 -8.52 -26.04 10.67
N GLY A 195 -9.68 -25.37 10.73
CA GLY A 195 -10.97 -26.05 10.84
C GLY A 195 -11.27 -26.91 9.61
N ILE A 196 -11.01 -26.36 8.41
CA ILE A 196 -11.20 -27.08 7.14
C ILE A 196 -10.21 -28.25 7.02
N GLU A 197 -8.93 -28.05 7.36
CA GLU A 197 -7.92 -29.12 7.35
C GLU A 197 -8.28 -30.26 8.30
N ALA A 198 -8.73 -29.93 9.53
CA ALA A 198 -9.15 -30.94 10.49
C ALA A 198 -10.38 -31.72 10.01
N PHE A 199 -11.34 -31.03 9.39
CA PHE A 199 -12.56 -31.65 8.84
C PHE A 199 -12.26 -32.53 7.61
N ALA A 200 -11.33 -32.12 6.75
CA ALA A 200 -10.90 -32.87 5.57
C ALA A 200 -10.25 -34.23 5.90
N ARG A 201 -9.78 -34.44 7.14
CA ARG A 201 -9.27 -35.76 7.59
C ARG A 201 -10.36 -36.79 7.80
N PHE A 202 -11.61 -36.37 7.98
CA PHE A 202 -12.75 -37.23 8.31
C PHE A 202 -13.81 -37.27 7.20
N VAL A 203 -13.63 -36.48 6.14
CA VAL A 203 -14.57 -36.36 5.03
C VAL A 203 -13.81 -36.57 3.73
N PRO A 204 -14.26 -37.47 2.83
CA PRO A 204 -13.60 -37.69 1.54
C PRO A 204 -13.38 -36.37 0.80
N GLU A 205 -12.19 -36.23 0.21
CA GLU A 205 -11.76 -35.00 -0.46
C GLU A 205 -12.74 -34.53 -1.55
N THR A 206 -13.37 -35.50 -2.24
CA THR A 206 -14.39 -35.27 -3.25
C THR A 206 -15.61 -34.53 -2.70
N VAL A 207 -16.06 -34.85 -1.49
CA VAL A 207 -17.20 -34.21 -0.83
C VAL A 207 -16.85 -32.77 -0.45
N VAL A 208 -15.67 -32.56 0.16
CA VAL A 208 -15.22 -31.22 0.56
C VAL A 208 -15.04 -30.31 -0.68
N ARG A 209 -14.47 -30.84 -1.76
CA ARG A 209 -14.30 -30.13 -3.04
C ARG A 209 -15.62 -29.67 -3.65
N ASN A 210 -16.63 -30.53 -3.61
CA ASN A 210 -17.94 -30.20 -4.18
C ASN A 210 -18.68 -29.13 -3.34
N ILE A 211 -18.53 -29.17 -2.01
CA ILE A 211 -19.08 -28.15 -1.10
C ILE A 211 -18.39 -26.80 -1.29
N VAL A 212 -17.05 -26.77 -1.33
CA VAL A 212 -16.26 -25.52 -1.48
C VAL A 212 -16.52 -24.86 -2.85
N ARG A 213 -16.73 -25.65 -3.90
CA ARG A 213 -17.08 -25.15 -5.24
C ARG A 213 -18.54 -24.67 -5.36
N GLY A 214 -19.36 -24.86 -4.33
CA GLY A 214 -20.75 -24.43 -4.31
C GLY A 214 -21.64 -25.21 -5.28
N ASP A 215 -21.30 -26.47 -5.59
CA ASP A 215 -22.17 -27.32 -6.43
C ASP A 215 -23.50 -27.55 -5.70
N PRO A 216 -24.65 -27.14 -6.26
CA PRO A 216 -25.96 -27.35 -5.63
C PRO A 216 -26.28 -28.82 -5.35
N ARG A 217 -25.65 -29.76 -6.07
CA ARG A 217 -25.80 -31.21 -5.84
C ARG A 217 -25.03 -31.70 -4.61
N SER A 218 -24.05 -30.94 -4.13
CA SER A 218 -23.24 -31.29 -2.96
C SER A 218 -23.96 -31.07 -1.63
N THR A 219 -25.01 -30.24 -1.62
CA THR A 219 -25.81 -29.91 -0.43
C THR A 219 -27.18 -30.58 -0.42
N GLN A 220 -27.58 -31.22 -1.52
CA GLN A 220 -28.85 -31.96 -1.62
C GLN A 220 -28.58 -33.46 -1.65
N LEU A 221 -29.05 -34.17 -0.63
CA LEU A 221 -28.99 -35.63 -0.57
C LEU A 221 -29.88 -36.22 -1.69
N HIS A 222 -29.27 -36.62 -2.81
CA HIS A 222 -29.97 -37.31 -3.88
C HIS A 222 -29.94 -38.82 -3.62
N VAL A 223 -31.08 -39.37 -3.19
CA VAL A 223 -31.27 -40.83 -3.08
C VAL A 223 -31.71 -41.33 -4.44
N SER A 224 -30.93 -42.24 -5.05
CA SER A 224 -31.29 -42.89 -6.32
C SER A 224 -31.14 -44.40 -6.20
N ARG A 225 -32.04 -45.15 -6.83
CA ARG A 225 -31.91 -46.60 -6.94
C ARG A 225 -30.94 -46.91 -8.07
N ARG A 226 -29.90 -47.68 -7.75
CA ARG A 226 -28.84 -48.01 -8.68
C ARG A 226 -28.35 -49.43 -8.47
N GLU A 227 -27.94 -50.08 -9.55
CA GLU A 227 -27.21 -51.34 -9.49
C GLU A 227 -25.75 -51.07 -9.14
N VAL A 228 -25.29 -51.67 -8.05
CA VAL A 228 -23.95 -51.50 -7.50
C VAL A 228 -23.37 -52.88 -7.22
N THR A 229 -22.05 -53.01 -7.30
CA THR A 229 -21.36 -54.21 -6.79
C THR A 229 -20.71 -53.87 -5.47
N ILE A 230 -20.89 -54.76 -4.50
CA ILE A 230 -20.40 -54.62 -3.13
C ILE A 230 -19.37 -55.72 -2.89
N MET A 231 -18.22 -55.36 -2.31
CA MET A 231 -17.23 -56.32 -1.83
C MET A 231 -17.04 -56.18 -0.33
N PHE A 232 -17.01 -57.32 0.34
CA PHE A 232 -16.54 -57.46 1.71
C PHE A 232 -15.25 -58.27 1.70
N SER A 233 -14.18 -57.75 2.30
CA SER A 233 -12.95 -58.50 2.53
C SER A 233 -12.66 -58.51 4.02
N ASP A 234 -12.07 -59.59 4.54
CA ASP A 234 -11.72 -59.74 5.95
C ASP A 234 -10.53 -60.69 6.13
N ILE A 235 -9.71 -60.50 7.17
CA ILE A 235 -8.57 -61.40 7.44
C ILE A 235 -9.09 -62.63 8.19
N ARG A 236 -8.71 -63.81 7.70
CA ARG A 236 -9.05 -65.07 8.36
C ARG A 236 -8.28 -65.18 9.68
N ASP A 237 -9.00 -65.56 10.75
CA ASP A 237 -8.46 -65.81 12.09
C ASP A 237 -7.76 -64.57 12.70
N PHE A 238 -8.16 -63.36 12.31
CA PHE A 238 -7.55 -62.11 12.78
C PHE A 238 -7.58 -61.93 14.28
N THR A 239 -8.67 -62.31 14.96
CA THR A 239 -8.77 -62.22 16.42
C THR A 239 -7.59 -62.92 17.10
N LYS A 240 -7.24 -64.12 16.63
CA LYS A 240 -6.11 -64.88 17.15
C LYS A 240 -4.78 -64.19 16.85
N ILE A 241 -4.60 -63.71 15.62
CA ILE A 241 -3.42 -62.94 15.22
C ILE A 241 -3.24 -61.69 16.10
N ALA A 242 -4.34 -61.00 16.43
CA ALA A 242 -4.34 -59.81 17.25
C ALA A 242 -4.04 -60.09 18.74
N GLU A 243 -4.43 -61.26 19.25
CA GLU A 243 -4.13 -61.70 20.61
C GLU A 243 -2.66 -62.15 20.77
N ASP A 244 -2.10 -62.78 19.73
CA ASP A 244 -0.74 -63.35 19.76
C ASP A 244 0.37 -62.31 19.48
N LEU A 245 0.06 -61.21 18.77
CA LEU A 245 1.04 -60.20 18.37
C LEU A 245 1.16 -59.04 19.37
N PRO A 246 2.37 -58.52 19.60
CA PRO A 246 2.56 -57.22 20.24
C PRO A 246 1.82 -56.11 19.47
N GLN A 247 1.23 -55.16 20.20
CA GLN A 247 0.41 -54.08 19.63
C GLN A 247 1.10 -53.32 18.48
N ARG A 248 2.41 -53.06 18.60
CA ARG A 248 3.18 -52.36 17.56
C ARG A 248 3.25 -53.16 16.25
N ASP A 249 3.46 -54.46 16.36
CA ASP A 249 3.62 -55.33 15.20
C ASP A 249 2.27 -55.61 14.54
N LEU A 250 1.22 -55.79 15.34
CA LEU A 250 -0.16 -55.88 14.85
C LEU A 250 -0.54 -54.63 14.05
N LEU A 251 -0.27 -53.44 14.58
CA LEU A 251 -0.57 -52.18 13.89
C LEU A 251 0.21 -52.05 12.59
N PHE A 252 1.48 -52.47 12.57
CA PHE A 252 2.29 -52.50 11.36
C PHE A 252 1.69 -53.44 10.30
N VAL A 253 1.41 -54.68 10.66
CA VAL A 253 0.81 -55.69 9.75
C VAL A 253 -0.52 -55.19 9.19
N LEU A 254 -1.42 -54.72 10.06
CA LEU A 254 -2.74 -54.24 9.67
C LEU A 254 -2.65 -53.03 8.73
N THR A 255 -1.79 -52.05 9.05
CA THR A 255 -1.62 -50.85 8.22
C THR A 255 -1.05 -51.21 6.85
N ARG A 256 -0.06 -52.12 6.77
CA ARG A 256 0.50 -52.57 5.48
C ARG A 256 -0.54 -53.33 4.66
N TYR A 257 -1.30 -54.22 5.30
CA TYR A 257 -2.40 -54.93 4.66
C TYR A 257 -3.45 -53.98 4.08
N LEU A 258 -4.03 -53.10 4.91
CA LEU A 258 -5.08 -52.17 4.48
C LEU A 258 -4.59 -51.23 3.37
N SER A 259 -3.32 -50.79 3.44
CA SER A 259 -2.72 -49.94 2.41
C SER A 259 -2.62 -50.64 1.05
N VAL A 260 -2.15 -51.89 1.02
CA VAL A 260 -2.04 -52.68 -0.22
C VAL A 260 -3.43 -52.97 -0.79
N MET A 261 -4.37 -53.41 0.06
CA MET A 261 -5.70 -53.81 -0.39
C MET A 261 -6.54 -52.63 -0.88
N THR A 262 -6.49 -51.49 -0.19
CA THR A 262 -7.15 -50.25 -0.61
C THR A 262 -6.59 -49.76 -1.93
N ARG A 263 -5.27 -49.82 -2.13
CA ARG A 263 -4.66 -49.37 -3.38
C ARG A 263 -5.12 -50.18 -4.58
N ILE A 264 -5.30 -51.49 -4.42
CA ILE A 264 -5.81 -52.35 -5.48
C ILE A 264 -7.26 -52.01 -5.81
N VAL A 265 -8.09 -51.81 -4.78
CA VAL A 265 -9.48 -51.39 -4.97
C VAL A 265 -9.58 -50.11 -5.81
N GLU A 266 -8.79 -49.09 -5.48
CA GLU A 266 -8.73 -47.83 -6.23
C GLU A 266 -8.30 -48.04 -7.69
N LEU A 267 -7.33 -48.92 -7.95
CA LEU A 267 -6.85 -49.23 -9.31
C LEU A 267 -7.94 -49.83 -10.20
N PHE A 268 -8.92 -50.51 -9.61
CA PHE A 268 -10.08 -51.06 -10.29
C PHE A 268 -11.33 -50.19 -10.16
N GLU A 269 -11.18 -48.90 -9.85
CA GLU A 269 -12.26 -47.90 -9.73
C GLU A 269 -13.30 -48.23 -8.63
N GLY A 270 -12.89 -49.00 -7.62
CA GLY A 270 -13.69 -49.23 -6.42
C GLY A 270 -13.46 -48.15 -5.39
N VAL A 271 -14.47 -47.90 -4.56
CA VAL A 271 -14.44 -46.93 -3.48
C VAL A 271 -14.56 -47.67 -2.15
N VAL A 272 -13.54 -47.55 -1.29
CA VAL A 272 -13.61 -48.05 0.09
C VAL A 272 -14.58 -47.16 0.86
N ALA A 273 -15.72 -47.71 1.23
CA ALA A 273 -16.76 -46.99 1.95
C ALA A 273 -16.49 -46.99 3.45
N GLU A 274 -16.07 -48.14 3.99
CA GLU A 274 -15.81 -48.29 5.41
C GLU A 274 -14.71 -49.34 5.65
N ILE A 275 -13.86 -49.08 6.64
CA ILE A 275 -12.88 -50.05 7.15
C ILE A 275 -13.45 -50.59 8.46
N LEU A 276 -13.75 -51.89 8.50
CA LEU A 276 -14.41 -52.57 9.60
C LEU A 276 -13.41 -53.46 10.33
N GLY A 277 -12.59 -52.87 11.20
CA GLY A 277 -11.51 -53.58 11.87
C GLY A 277 -10.42 -54.01 10.89
N ASP A 278 -10.30 -55.32 10.64
CA ASP A 278 -9.43 -55.93 9.64
C ASP A 278 -10.11 -56.13 8.27
N GLY A 279 -11.39 -55.77 8.18
CA GLY A 279 -12.17 -55.87 6.96
C GLY A 279 -12.32 -54.58 6.16
N LEU A 280 -12.68 -54.74 4.89
CA LEU A 280 -13.00 -53.67 3.95
C LEU A 280 -14.42 -53.85 3.42
N LEU A 281 -15.19 -52.76 3.43
CA LEU A 281 -16.43 -52.62 2.67
C LEU A 281 -16.17 -51.69 1.48
N VAL A 282 -16.40 -52.21 0.28
CA VAL A 282 -16.09 -51.52 -0.97
C VAL A 282 -17.30 -51.50 -1.89
N PHE A 283 -17.51 -50.38 -2.56
CA PHE A 283 -18.54 -50.23 -3.59
C PHE A 283 -17.93 -49.92 -4.95
N TRP A 284 -18.56 -50.45 -5.99
CA TRP A 284 -18.39 -49.98 -7.36
C TRP A 284 -19.71 -49.44 -7.90
N ASN A 285 -19.60 -48.58 -8.92
CA ASN A 285 -20.74 -47.90 -9.53
C ASN A 285 -21.48 -46.96 -8.56
N THR A 286 -20.79 -46.46 -7.53
CA THR A 286 -21.27 -45.38 -6.66
C THR A 286 -20.07 -44.71 -5.95
N PRO A 287 -20.02 -43.37 -5.81
CA PRO A 287 -20.98 -42.39 -6.33
C PRO A 287 -20.90 -42.22 -7.86
N ASP A 288 -19.75 -42.52 -8.45
CA ASP A 288 -19.49 -42.36 -9.88
C ASP A 288 -19.94 -43.55 -10.71
N ASN A 289 -20.15 -43.33 -12.01
CA ASN A 289 -20.52 -44.38 -12.95
C ASN A 289 -19.30 -45.22 -13.32
N VAL A 290 -19.36 -46.52 -13.10
CA VAL A 290 -18.30 -47.47 -13.45
C VAL A 290 -18.86 -48.53 -14.39
N ALA A 291 -18.41 -48.52 -15.64
CA ALA A 291 -18.74 -49.58 -16.60
C ALA A 291 -18.11 -50.90 -16.16
N ASP A 292 -18.83 -52.00 -16.39
CA ASP A 292 -18.41 -53.37 -16.05
C ASP A 292 -18.01 -53.54 -14.57
N HIS A 293 -18.70 -52.84 -13.66
CA HIS A 293 -18.37 -52.81 -12.23
C HIS A 293 -18.26 -54.19 -11.59
N ALA A 294 -19.11 -55.15 -11.96
CA ALA A 294 -19.04 -56.52 -11.47
C ALA A 294 -17.74 -57.23 -11.89
N ALA A 295 -17.33 -57.06 -13.16
CA ALA A 295 -16.09 -57.65 -13.66
C ALA A 295 -14.86 -57.00 -13.01
N LYS A 296 -14.89 -55.67 -12.81
CA LYS A 296 -13.83 -54.94 -12.10
C LYS A 296 -13.70 -55.36 -10.64
N ALA A 297 -14.82 -55.59 -9.95
CA ALA A 297 -14.81 -56.09 -8.58
C ALA A 297 -14.22 -57.51 -8.48
N CYS A 298 -14.59 -58.41 -9.40
CA CYS A 298 -13.96 -59.73 -9.52
C CYS A 298 -12.45 -59.64 -9.80
N ALA A 299 -12.04 -58.76 -10.71
CA ALA A 299 -10.63 -58.54 -11.02
C ALA A 299 -9.85 -57.98 -9.81
N ALA A 300 -10.44 -57.04 -9.08
CA ALA A 300 -9.88 -56.48 -7.86
C ALA A 300 -9.68 -57.56 -6.78
N ALA A 301 -10.69 -58.42 -6.58
CA ALA A 301 -10.61 -59.51 -5.61
C ALA A 301 -9.47 -60.49 -5.93
N LEU A 302 -9.31 -60.87 -7.20
CA LEU A 302 -8.20 -61.72 -7.66
C LEU A 302 -6.84 -61.02 -7.50
N ALA A 303 -6.77 -59.73 -7.83
CA ALA A 303 -5.54 -58.94 -7.67
C ALA A 303 -5.16 -58.78 -6.19
N GLN A 304 -6.11 -58.61 -5.29
CA GLN A 304 -5.89 -58.57 -3.84
C GLN A 304 -5.32 -59.89 -3.33
N GLN A 305 -5.85 -61.04 -3.78
CA GLN A 305 -5.29 -62.34 -3.44
C GLN A 305 -3.84 -62.50 -3.93
N GLN A 306 -3.55 -62.05 -5.17
CA GLN A 306 -2.20 -62.12 -5.72
C GLN A 306 -1.21 -61.21 -4.96
N ALA A 307 -1.63 -60.00 -4.61
CA ALA A 307 -0.80 -59.06 -3.86
C ALA A 307 -0.55 -59.53 -2.43
N LEU A 308 -1.50 -60.25 -1.83
CA LEU A 308 -1.33 -60.86 -0.51
C LEU A 308 -0.17 -61.85 -0.49
N LEU A 309 0.08 -62.59 -1.57
CA LEU A 309 1.23 -63.50 -1.67
C LEU A 309 2.58 -62.75 -1.56
N LEU A 310 2.66 -61.58 -2.19
CA LEU A 310 3.84 -60.72 -2.12
C LEU A 310 3.99 -60.12 -0.73
N LEU A 311 2.90 -59.63 -0.14
CA LEU A 311 2.88 -59.10 1.23
C LEU A 311 3.29 -60.17 2.24
N ASN A 312 2.78 -61.39 2.10
CA ASN A 312 3.16 -62.52 2.96
C ASN A 312 4.64 -62.87 2.86
N SER A 313 5.25 -62.73 1.67
CA SER A 313 6.69 -62.90 1.48
C SER A 313 7.51 -61.80 2.18
N GLU A 314 6.98 -60.59 2.27
CA GLU A 314 7.55 -59.50 3.08
C GLU A 314 7.41 -59.78 4.58
N LEU A 315 6.20 -60.10 5.04
CA LEU A 315 5.91 -60.40 6.45
C LEU A 315 6.72 -61.59 6.97
N SER A 316 6.87 -62.65 6.17
CA SER A 316 7.67 -63.81 6.52
C SER A 316 9.14 -63.46 6.75
N ARG A 317 9.72 -62.57 5.94
CA ARG A 317 11.11 -62.09 6.13
C ARG A 317 11.30 -61.28 7.41
N LEU A 318 10.21 -60.69 7.92
CA LEU A 318 10.20 -59.94 9.18
C LEU A 318 9.84 -60.81 10.39
N GLY A 319 9.59 -62.12 10.20
CA GLY A 319 9.17 -63.02 11.27
C GLY A 319 7.71 -62.80 11.73
N LEU A 320 6.90 -62.14 10.90
CA LEU A 320 5.49 -61.83 11.18
C LEU A 320 4.56 -62.91 10.60
N PRO A 321 3.34 -63.08 11.14
CA PRO A 321 2.42 -64.11 10.68
C PRO A 321 1.98 -63.91 9.24
N LEU A 322 1.75 -65.03 8.56
CA LEU A 322 1.17 -65.06 7.21
C LEU A 322 -0.34 -64.77 7.31
N LEU A 323 -0.81 -63.92 6.42
CA LEU A 323 -2.21 -63.53 6.34
C LEU A 323 -2.95 -64.35 5.29
N SER A 324 -4.22 -64.62 5.53
CA SER A 324 -5.17 -65.15 4.56
C SER A 324 -6.40 -64.28 4.57
N ILE A 325 -7.01 -64.01 3.41
CA ILE A 325 -8.21 -63.19 3.30
C ILE A 325 -9.41 -63.98 2.83
N ARG A 326 -10.60 -63.54 3.23
CA ARG A 326 -11.90 -63.98 2.72
C ARG A 326 -12.53 -62.81 1.99
N ILE A 327 -12.96 -63.02 0.75
CA ILE A 327 -13.60 -61.99 -0.07
C ILE A 327 -14.98 -62.49 -0.50
N GLY A 328 -16.02 -61.69 -0.24
CA GLY A 328 -17.39 -61.89 -0.72
C GLY A 328 -17.79 -60.75 -1.66
N LEU A 329 -18.49 -61.08 -2.74
CA LEU A 329 -19.02 -60.14 -3.73
C LEU A 329 -20.54 -60.32 -3.85
N ASN A 330 -21.28 -59.21 -3.96
CA ASN A 330 -22.72 -59.16 -4.22
C ASN A 330 -23.03 -58.05 -5.22
#